data_AF-A0A1J3EM81-F1
#
_entry.id   AF-A0A1J3EM81-F1
#
_cell.length_a   1.000
_cell.length_b   1.000
_cell.length_c   1.000
_cell.angle_alpha   90.00
_cell.angle_beta   90.00
_cell.angle_gamma   90.00
#
_symmetry.space_group_name_H-M   'P 1'
#
loop_
_entity.id
_entity.type
_entity.pdbx_description
1 polymer ?
#
loop_
_entity_poly.entity_id
_entity_poly.type
_entity_poly.pdbx_seq_one_letter_code
_entity_poly.pdbx_strand_id
1 'polypeptide(L)'
;GLAGPLHGLANQECLKWLLELKAHHQGAAPNKQLIEQYVRKTLADGKVVPGYGHAVLRKTDPRFLQLKDFADRNIKNDYICDLARACFETIPGILGTVGKIKNPNPNVDAFSGALLQHYGLAEHEFYTVVFGVSRSLGCLANGIWARVFGLPIERPNSIDMAYIERVGEQPVEK
;
A
#
# COMPACT_ATOMS: atom_id res chain seq x y z
N GLY A 1 -12.91 9.75 -3.38
CA GLY A 1 -12.81 9.84 -1.90
C GLY A 1 -12.15 8.60 -1.33
N LEU A 2 -12.18 8.39 -0.01
CA LEU A 2 -11.52 7.25 0.64
C LEU A 2 -12.05 5.89 0.15
N ALA A 3 -13.33 5.78 -0.16
CA ALA A 3 -13.95 4.56 -0.71
C ALA A 3 -13.55 4.24 -2.16
N GLY A 4 -12.78 5.11 -2.83
CA GLY A 4 -12.34 4.87 -4.21
C GLY A 4 -11.31 3.74 -4.28
N PRO A 5 -11.34 2.87 -5.31
CA PRO A 5 -10.42 1.73 -5.42
C PRO A 5 -8.93 2.10 -5.36
N LEU A 6 -8.57 3.25 -5.94
CA LEU A 6 -7.19 3.74 -5.97
C LEU A 6 -6.72 4.38 -4.65
N HIS A 7 -7.57 4.44 -3.62
CA HIS A 7 -7.24 5.07 -2.33
C HIS A 7 -7.45 4.12 -1.14
N GLY A 8 -8.62 3.49 -1.03
CA GLY A 8 -9.01 2.78 0.19
C GLY A 8 -8.72 1.28 0.22
N LEU A 9 -8.37 0.65 -0.91
CA LEU A 9 -8.37 -0.82 -1.04
C LEU A 9 -7.00 -1.48 -0.94
N ALA A 10 -5.93 -0.71 -0.69
CA ALA A 10 -4.57 -1.25 -0.69
C ALA A 10 -4.38 -2.39 0.32
N ASN A 11 -4.98 -2.27 1.51
CA ASN A 11 -4.94 -3.31 2.54
C ASN A 11 -5.60 -4.61 2.07
N GLN A 12 -6.83 -4.52 1.53
CA GLN A 12 -7.57 -5.67 1.01
C GLN A 12 -6.82 -6.37 -0.12
N GLU A 13 -6.24 -5.62 -1.05
CA GLU A 13 -5.47 -6.18 -2.17
C GLU A 13 -4.20 -6.90 -1.68
N CYS A 14 -3.51 -6.36 -0.67
CA CYS A 14 -2.37 -7.03 -0.06
C CYS A 14 -2.76 -8.33 0.63
N LEU A 15 -3.84 -8.31 1.43
CA LEU A 15 -4.31 -9.51 2.12
C LEU A 15 -4.79 -10.59 1.14
N LYS A 16 -5.54 -10.18 0.11
CA LYS A 16 -6.00 -11.08 -0.95
C LYS A 16 -4.81 -11.76 -1.64
N TRP A 17 -3.77 -11.01 -1.98
CA TRP A 17 -2.57 -11.58 -2.59
C TRP A 17 -1.86 -12.60 -1.68
N LEU A 18 -1.79 -12.36 -0.37
CA LEU A 18 -1.26 -13.33 0.60
C LEU A 18 -2.11 -14.61 0.66
N LEU A 19 -3.44 -14.49 0.62
CA LEU A 19 -4.35 -15.63 0.60
C LEU A 19 -4.25 -16.43 -0.72
N GLU A 20 -4.08 -15.74 -1.85
CA GLU A 20 -3.86 -16.38 -3.15
C GLU A 20 -2.51 -17.09 -3.20
N LEU A 21 -1.45 -16.52 -2.62
CA LEU A 21 -0.14 -17.18 -2.47
C LEU A 21 -0.28 -18.46 -1.62
N LYS A 22 -0.95 -18.37 -0.46
CA LYS A 22 -1.25 -19.53 0.39
C LYS A 22 -1.96 -20.63 -0.41
N ALA A 23 -3.01 -20.27 -1.13
CA ALA A 23 -3.82 -21.21 -1.91
C ALA A 23 -3.02 -21.86 -3.05
N HIS A 24 -2.21 -21.07 -3.76
CA HIS A 24 -1.34 -21.55 -4.85
C HIS A 24 -0.39 -22.66 -4.37
N HIS A 25 0.15 -22.51 -3.16
CA HIS A 25 1.05 -23.48 -2.55
C HIS A 25 0.36 -24.44 -1.57
N GLN A 26 -0.98 -24.57 -1.66
CA GLN A 26 -1.79 -25.52 -0.89
C GLN A 26 -1.58 -25.43 0.63
N GLY A 27 -1.28 -24.23 1.15
CA GLY A 27 -1.03 -24.02 2.56
C GLY A 27 0.31 -24.58 3.06
N ALA A 28 1.26 -24.91 2.18
CA ALA A 28 2.61 -25.27 2.56
C ALA A 28 3.25 -24.16 3.42
N ALA A 29 4.11 -24.56 4.37
CA ALA A 29 4.75 -23.62 5.29
C ALA A 29 5.49 -22.50 4.51
N PRO A 30 5.29 -21.21 4.87
CA PRO A 30 5.95 -20.11 4.19
C PRO A 30 7.46 -20.28 4.18
N ASN A 31 8.07 -20.16 3.00
CA ASN A 31 9.51 -20.14 2.84
C ASN A 31 9.92 -19.31 1.62
N LYS A 32 11.19 -18.96 1.57
CA LYS A 32 11.76 -18.07 0.55
C LYS A 32 11.52 -18.59 -0.87
N GLN A 33 11.67 -19.89 -1.10
CA GLN A 33 11.56 -20.50 -2.43
C GLN A 33 10.14 -20.38 -2.99
N LEU A 34 9.13 -20.73 -2.17
CA LEU A 34 7.72 -20.63 -2.56
C LEU A 34 7.31 -19.19 -2.85
N ILE A 35 7.75 -18.25 -2.01
CA ILE A 35 7.48 -16.82 -2.19
C ILE A 35 8.16 -16.31 -3.46
N GLU A 36 9.43 -16.66 -3.68
CA GLU A 36 10.16 -16.24 -4.88
C GLU A 36 9.50 -16.73 -6.16
N GLN A 37 9.09 -18.01 -6.20
CA GLN A 37 8.37 -18.57 -7.34
C GLN A 37 7.07 -17.78 -7.63
N TYR A 38 6.30 -17.48 -6.59
CA TYR A 38 5.01 -16.79 -6.75
C TYR A 38 5.16 -15.31 -7.12
N VAL A 39 6.17 -14.64 -6.58
CA VAL A 39 6.53 -13.26 -6.97
C VAL A 39 6.94 -13.21 -8.44
N ARG A 40 7.81 -14.12 -8.88
CA ARG A 40 8.22 -14.20 -10.30
C ARG A 40 7.04 -14.48 -11.21
N LYS A 41 6.13 -15.37 -10.81
CA LYS A 41 4.86 -15.60 -11.53
C LYS A 41 4.03 -14.31 -11.63
N THR A 42 3.83 -13.61 -10.51
CA THR A 42 3.07 -12.35 -10.47
C THR A 42 3.63 -11.32 -11.44
N LEU A 43 4.96 -11.16 -11.47
CA LEU A 43 5.63 -10.23 -12.38
C LEU A 43 5.56 -10.68 -13.84
N ALA A 44 5.69 -11.98 -14.11
CA ALA A 44 5.58 -12.55 -15.46
C ALA A 44 4.17 -12.36 -16.04
N ASP A 45 3.13 -12.38 -15.19
CA ASP A 45 1.75 -12.09 -15.55
C ASP A 45 1.50 -10.58 -15.80
N GLY A 46 2.54 -9.73 -15.76
CA GLY A 46 2.45 -8.28 -15.93
C GLY A 46 1.82 -7.55 -14.74
N LYS A 47 1.64 -8.24 -13.61
CA LYS A 47 1.07 -7.67 -12.38
C LYS A 47 2.15 -7.12 -11.46
N VAL A 48 1.73 -6.28 -10.53
CA VAL A 48 2.58 -5.77 -9.43
C VAL A 48 2.36 -6.60 -8.17
N VAL A 49 3.36 -6.63 -7.28
CA VAL A 49 3.22 -7.22 -5.94
C VAL A 49 2.58 -6.16 -5.02
N PRO A 50 1.33 -6.33 -4.56
CA PRO A 50 0.65 -5.31 -3.78
C PRO A 50 1.40 -4.96 -2.49
N GLY A 51 1.43 -3.68 -2.15
CA GLY A 51 2.10 -3.17 -0.96
C GLY A 51 3.62 -2.98 -1.10
N TYR A 52 4.23 -3.41 -2.21
CA TYR A 52 5.67 -3.22 -2.50
C TYR A 52 5.88 -2.34 -3.74
N GLY A 53 7.05 -1.69 -3.84
CA GLY A 53 7.43 -0.97 -5.08
C GLY A 53 7.04 0.52 -5.11
N HIS A 54 6.89 1.18 -3.95
CA HIS A 54 6.38 2.54 -3.88
C HIS A 54 7.32 3.57 -4.54
N ALA A 55 6.75 4.49 -5.34
CA ALA A 55 7.52 5.51 -6.07
C ALA A 55 8.30 6.51 -5.18
N VAL A 56 7.93 6.63 -3.89
CA VAL A 56 8.41 7.70 -2.99
C VAL A 56 9.25 7.14 -1.84
N LEU A 57 8.84 6.01 -1.25
CA LEU A 57 9.49 5.44 -0.08
C LEU A 57 10.83 4.79 -0.42
N ARG A 58 11.94 5.45 -0.07
CA ARG A 58 13.30 4.93 -0.31
C ARG A 58 13.73 3.81 0.66
N LYS A 59 13.04 3.68 1.78
CA LYS A 59 13.26 2.69 2.83
C LYS A 59 11.93 2.05 3.22
N THR A 60 11.95 0.97 3.99
CA THR A 60 10.75 0.38 4.58
C THR A 60 9.94 1.43 5.34
N ASP A 61 8.64 1.43 5.09
CA ASP A 61 7.70 2.30 5.80
C ASP A 61 7.80 2.03 7.32
N PRO A 62 8.08 3.04 8.15
CA PRO A 62 8.13 2.84 9.60
C PRO A 62 6.81 2.29 10.15
N ARG A 63 5.66 2.61 9.52
CA ARG A 63 4.35 2.07 9.94
C ARG A 63 4.28 0.55 9.73
N PHE A 64 4.84 0.05 8.63
CA PHE A 64 4.97 -1.40 8.41
C PHE A 64 5.83 -2.03 9.50
N LEU A 65 6.98 -1.43 9.83
CA LEU A 65 7.88 -1.95 10.87
C LEU A 65 7.21 -2.01 12.24
N GLN A 66 6.40 -1.01 12.60
CA GLN A 66 5.65 -1.02 13.86
C GLN A 66 4.61 -2.16 13.91
N LEU A 67 3.90 -2.41 12.80
CA LEU A 67 2.94 -3.51 12.72
C LEU A 67 3.63 -4.87 12.79
N LYS A 68 4.76 -5.03 12.08
CA LYS A 68 5.58 -6.24 12.16
C LYS A 68 6.10 -6.48 13.58
N ASP A 69 6.66 -5.47 14.23
CA ASP A 69 7.16 -5.57 15.60
C ASP A 69 6.05 -5.92 16.60
N PHE A 70 4.87 -5.32 16.44
CA PHE A 70 3.69 -5.72 17.21
C PHE A 70 3.35 -7.20 17.01
N ALA A 71 3.33 -7.67 15.76
CA ALA A 71 3.08 -9.08 15.47
C ALA A 71 4.15 -9.98 16.08
N ASP A 72 5.44 -9.64 15.93
CA ASP A 72 6.57 -10.42 16.46
C ASP A 72 6.48 -10.63 17.98
N ARG A 73 5.96 -9.64 18.71
CA ARG A 73 5.77 -9.72 20.16
C ARG A 73 4.53 -10.50 20.57
N ASN A 74 3.44 -10.41 19.81
CA ASN A 74 2.10 -10.83 20.27
C ASN A 74 1.50 -12.02 19.50
N ILE A 75 2.00 -12.34 18.31
CA ILE A 75 1.40 -13.30 17.38
C ILE A 75 2.41 -14.39 17.05
N LYS A 76 2.06 -15.62 17.43
CA LYS A 76 2.83 -16.84 17.15
C LYS A 76 1.93 -17.86 16.46
N ASN A 77 2.49 -18.64 15.55
CA ASN A 77 1.81 -19.73 14.85
C ASN A 77 0.58 -19.28 14.04
N ASP A 78 0.65 -18.10 13.41
CA ASP A 78 -0.38 -17.62 12.49
C ASP A 78 0.17 -17.62 11.07
N TYR A 79 -0.43 -18.44 10.21
CA TYR A 79 0.08 -18.66 8.86
C TYR A 79 0.19 -17.36 8.04
N ILE A 80 -0.81 -16.48 8.11
CA ILE A 80 -0.85 -15.28 7.26
C ILE A 80 0.15 -14.24 7.77
N CYS A 81 0.27 -14.09 9.09
CA CYS A 81 1.30 -13.24 9.68
C CYS A 81 2.72 -13.77 9.38
N ASP A 82 2.93 -15.08 9.50
CA ASP A 82 4.21 -15.72 9.18
C ASP A 82 4.54 -15.59 7.69
N LEU A 83 3.54 -15.70 6.81
CA LEU A 83 3.70 -15.44 5.39
C LEU A 83 4.07 -13.99 5.11
N ALA A 84 3.39 -13.01 5.74
CA ALA A 84 3.70 -11.60 5.58
C ALA A 84 5.13 -11.26 6.04
N ARG A 85 5.61 -11.88 7.14
CA ARG A 85 7.01 -11.78 7.61
C ARG A 85 8.00 -12.34 6.59
N ALA A 86 7.77 -13.56 6.11
CA ALA A 86 8.64 -14.20 5.11
C ALA A 86 8.65 -13.43 3.78
N CYS A 87 7.51 -12.85 3.39
CA CYS A 87 7.38 -11.96 2.25
C CYS A 87 8.27 -10.71 2.40
N PHE A 88 8.29 -10.08 3.58
CA PHE A 88 9.17 -8.94 3.85
C PHE A 88 10.66 -9.27 3.72
N GLU A 89 11.07 -10.47 4.14
CA GLU A 89 12.47 -10.92 4.02
C GLU A 89 12.87 -11.26 2.58
N THR A 90 11.89 -11.65 1.74
CA THR A 90 12.15 -12.22 0.41
C THR A 90 11.92 -11.25 -0.73
N ILE A 91 10.77 -10.57 -0.74
CA ILE A 91 10.29 -9.75 -1.86
C ILE A 91 11.23 -8.59 -2.19
N PRO A 92 11.76 -7.82 -1.22
CA PRO A 92 12.61 -6.67 -1.55
C PRO A 92 13.86 -7.04 -2.36
N GLY A 93 14.47 -8.19 -2.05
CA GLY A 93 15.63 -8.70 -2.80
C GLY A 93 15.29 -9.04 -4.24
N ILE A 94 14.12 -9.65 -4.49
CA ILE A 94 13.67 -10.00 -5.84
C ILE A 94 13.35 -8.74 -6.63
N LEU A 95 12.54 -7.85 -6.07
CA LEU A 95 12.11 -6.62 -6.75
C LEU A 95 13.28 -5.67 -7.01
N GLY A 96 14.31 -5.67 -6.15
CA GLY A 96 15.54 -4.91 -6.38
C GLY A 96 16.32 -5.35 -7.63
N THR A 97 16.12 -6.58 -8.12
CA THR A 97 16.73 -7.04 -9.40
C THR A 97 15.97 -6.56 -10.63
N VAL A 98 14.75 -6.04 -10.47
CA VAL A 98 13.91 -5.56 -11.56
C VAL A 98 14.22 -4.09 -11.81
N GLY A 99 14.96 -3.78 -12.88
CA GLY A 99 15.49 -2.43 -13.13
C GLY A 99 14.46 -1.28 -13.23
N LYS A 100 13.17 -1.58 -13.38
CA LYS A 100 12.08 -0.58 -13.34
C LYS A 100 11.66 -0.18 -11.92
N ILE A 101 11.99 -0.97 -10.90
CA ILE A 101 11.55 -0.75 -9.51
C ILE A 101 12.66 -0.03 -8.76
N LYS A 102 12.45 1.27 -8.48
CA LYS A 102 13.44 2.09 -7.76
C LYS A 102 13.49 1.78 -6.27
N ASN A 103 12.34 1.50 -5.64
CA ASN A 103 12.28 1.21 -4.20
C ASN A 103 11.44 -0.05 -3.94
N PRO A 104 12.08 -1.18 -3.60
CA PRO A 104 11.39 -2.47 -3.48
C PRO A 104 10.76 -2.70 -2.10
N ASN A 105 10.65 -1.67 -1.26
CA ASN A 105 10.24 -1.79 0.13
C ASN A 105 8.71 -1.81 0.31
N PRO A 106 8.20 -2.44 1.39
CA PRO A 106 6.76 -2.44 1.66
C PRO A 106 6.27 -1.15 2.32
N ASN A 107 4.96 -0.91 2.21
CA ASN A 107 4.21 0.07 2.98
C ASN A 107 3.35 -0.60 4.08
N VAL A 108 2.65 0.21 4.89
CA VAL A 108 1.79 -0.27 5.98
C VAL A 108 0.76 -1.34 5.56
N ASP A 109 0.21 -1.21 4.35
CA ASP A 109 -0.90 -2.05 3.87
C ASP A 109 -0.47 -3.49 3.61
N ALA A 110 0.83 -3.72 3.39
CA ALA A 110 1.41 -5.05 3.19
C ALA A 110 1.35 -5.96 4.43
N PHE A 111 0.99 -5.43 5.61
CA PHE A 111 0.90 -6.21 6.85
C PHE A 111 -0.42 -6.03 7.60
N SER A 112 -1.05 -4.85 7.52
CA SER A 112 -2.21 -4.52 8.35
C SER A 112 -3.38 -5.50 8.20
N GLY A 113 -3.61 -6.04 6.99
CA GLY A 113 -4.67 -7.03 6.76
C GLY A 113 -4.45 -8.34 7.51
N ALA A 114 -3.20 -8.81 7.59
CA ALA A 114 -2.85 -10.03 8.33
C ALA A 114 -3.17 -9.89 9.83
N LEU A 115 -2.84 -8.73 10.40
CA LEU A 115 -3.12 -8.42 11.80
C LEU A 115 -4.62 -8.37 12.10
N LEU A 116 -5.40 -7.67 11.27
CA LEU A 116 -6.85 -7.57 11.45
C LEU A 116 -7.51 -8.96 11.38
N GLN A 117 -7.11 -9.76 10.39
CA GLN A 117 -7.62 -11.12 10.22
C GLN A 117 -7.27 -12.02 11.40
N HIS A 118 -6.05 -11.94 11.93
CA HIS A 118 -5.61 -12.73 13.08
C HIS A 118 -6.50 -12.53 14.31
N TYR A 119 -6.92 -11.29 14.58
CA TYR A 119 -7.80 -10.96 15.71
C TYR A 119 -9.30 -11.09 15.39
N GLY A 120 -9.65 -11.75 14.28
CA GLY A 120 -11.03 -12.12 13.95
C GLY A 120 -11.82 -11.10 13.15
N LEU A 121 -11.21 -10.00 12.71
CA LEU A 121 -11.85 -9.09 11.76
C LEU A 121 -11.65 -9.62 10.34
N ALA A 122 -12.51 -10.55 9.91
CA ALA A 122 -12.38 -11.26 8.63
C ALA A 122 -13.19 -10.63 7.48
N GLU A 123 -14.01 -9.61 7.77
CA GLU A 123 -14.82 -8.89 6.80
C GLU A 123 -13.94 -7.86 6.05
N HIS A 124 -13.15 -8.31 5.08
CA HIS A 124 -12.14 -7.49 4.41
C HIS A 124 -12.71 -6.19 3.79
N GLU A 125 -13.95 -6.22 3.28
CA GLU A 125 -14.66 -5.05 2.76
C GLU A 125 -14.83 -3.93 3.81
N PHE A 126 -14.82 -4.28 5.10
CA PHE A 126 -14.94 -3.35 6.22
C PHE A 126 -13.63 -2.64 6.57
N TYR A 127 -12.47 -3.08 6.04
CA TYR A 127 -11.16 -2.52 6.43
C TYR A 127 -11.03 -1.02 6.10
N THR A 128 -11.67 -0.55 5.02
CA THR A 128 -11.71 0.88 4.67
C THR A 128 -12.42 1.71 5.74
N VAL A 129 -13.37 1.14 6.49
CA VAL A 129 -14.06 1.82 7.61
C VAL A 129 -13.07 2.04 8.76
N VAL A 130 -12.30 1.01 9.13
CA VAL A 130 -11.22 1.13 10.14
C VAL A 130 -10.21 2.22 9.73
N PHE A 131 -9.84 2.24 8.45
CA PHE A 131 -8.99 3.29 7.91
C PHE A 131 -9.65 4.68 8.01
N GLY A 132 -10.93 4.80 7.69
CA GLY A 132 -11.68 6.05 7.81
C GLY A 132 -11.71 6.60 9.24
N VAL A 133 -11.96 5.74 10.23
CA VAL A 133 -11.95 6.13 11.65
C VAL A 133 -10.58 6.66 12.05
N SER A 134 -9.50 5.94 11.72
CA SER A 134 -8.12 6.38 12.00
C SER A 134 -7.78 7.71 11.29
N ARG A 135 -8.14 7.83 10.00
CA ARG A 135 -7.86 9.02 9.19
C ARG A 135 -8.61 10.27 9.68
N SER A 136 -9.76 10.10 10.32
CA SER A 136 -10.56 11.21 10.86
C SER A 136 -9.75 12.07 11.84
N LEU A 137 -8.87 11.47 12.66
CA LEU A 137 -8.06 12.18 13.65
C LEU A 137 -7.19 13.26 12.99
N GLY A 138 -6.46 12.90 11.94
CA GLY A 138 -5.59 13.84 11.22
C GLY A 138 -6.38 14.86 10.39
N CYS A 139 -7.39 14.41 9.65
CA CYS A 139 -8.17 15.30 8.78
C CYS A 139 -8.96 16.34 9.58
N LEU A 140 -9.59 15.95 10.70
CA LEU A 140 -10.37 16.85 11.53
C LEU A 140 -9.46 17.81 12.32
N ALA A 141 -8.32 17.35 12.83
CA ALA A 141 -7.34 18.22 13.47
C ALA A 141 -6.83 19.30 12.51
N ASN A 142 -6.47 18.91 11.27
CA ASN A 142 -6.09 19.88 10.24
C ASN A 142 -7.25 20.81 9.87
N GLY A 143 -8.48 20.29 9.84
CA GLY A 143 -9.70 21.07 9.61
C GLY A 143 -9.89 22.20 10.62
N ILE A 144 -9.66 21.92 11.92
CA ILE A 144 -9.69 22.92 12.99
C ILE A 144 -8.61 23.99 12.75
N TRP A 145 -7.36 23.57 12.54
CA TRP A 145 -6.25 24.52 12.32
C TRP A 145 -6.46 25.41 11.11
N ALA A 146 -6.99 24.88 10.03
CA ALA A 146 -7.31 25.67 8.85
C ALA A 146 -8.30 26.81 9.17
N ARG A 147 -9.21 26.62 10.13
CA ARG A 147 -10.15 27.67 10.59
C ARG A 147 -9.47 28.65 11.53
N VAL A 148 -8.64 28.17 12.45
CA VAL A 148 -7.82 29.03 13.33
C VAL A 148 -6.96 29.99 12.51
N PHE A 149 -6.33 29.51 11.42
CA PHE A 149 -5.52 30.33 10.54
C PHE A 149 -6.31 31.14 9.50
N GLY A 150 -7.64 31.01 9.46
CA GLY A 150 -8.47 31.73 8.49
C GLY A 150 -8.12 31.41 7.03
N LEU A 151 -7.70 30.17 6.72
CA LEU A 151 -7.31 29.81 5.35
C LEU A 151 -8.48 30.08 4.38
N PRO A 152 -8.20 30.68 3.21
CA PRO A 152 -9.23 31.04 2.24
C PRO A 152 -9.81 29.79 1.56
N ILE A 153 -10.84 30.01 0.73
CA ILE A 153 -11.41 28.97 -0.11
C ILE A 153 -10.36 28.45 -1.12
N GLU A 154 -10.23 27.13 -1.23
CA GLU A 154 -9.47 26.51 -2.30
C GLU A 154 -10.25 26.63 -3.62
N ARG A 155 -9.75 27.43 -4.56
CA ARG A 155 -10.42 27.71 -5.84
C ARG A 155 -9.44 27.68 -7.01
N PRO A 156 -8.91 26.50 -7.40
CA PRO A 156 -8.06 26.37 -8.57
C PRO A 156 -8.84 26.69 -9.85
N ASN A 157 -8.16 27.28 -10.84
CA ASN A 157 -8.74 27.46 -12.16
C ASN A 157 -8.68 26.14 -12.94
N SER A 158 -9.74 25.85 -13.69
CA SER A 158 -9.74 24.78 -14.70
C SER A 158 -9.37 25.37 -16.05
N ILE A 159 -8.55 24.67 -16.82
CA ILE A 159 -8.23 24.99 -18.21
C ILE A 159 -8.50 23.77 -19.08
N ASP A 160 -8.84 24.00 -20.34
CA ASP A 160 -9.04 22.94 -21.33
C ASP A 160 -7.79 22.77 -22.22
N MET A 161 -7.80 21.72 -23.06
CA MET A 161 -6.69 21.45 -23.98
C MET A 161 -6.50 22.59 -24.98
N ALA A 162 -7.59 23.20 -25.47
CA ALA A 162 -7.53 24.31 -26.41
C ALA A 162 -6.83 25.54 -25.79
N TYR A 163 -7.03 25.80 -24.50
CA TYR A 163 -6.29 26.84 -23.78
C TYR A 163 -4.81 26.52 -23.70
N ILE A 164 -4.44 25.27 -23.41
CA ILE A 164 -3.04 24.85 -23.34
C ILE A 164 -2.35 24.99 -24.71
N GLU A 165 -3.01 24.57 -25.79
CA GLU A 165 -2.50 24.71 -27.16
C GLU A 165 -2.27 26.18 -27.51
N ARG A 166 -3.26 27.04 -27.29
CA ARG A 166 -3.14 28.49 -27.54
C ARG A 166 -1.99 29.14 -26.78
N VAL A 167 -1.72 28.73 -25.55
CA VAL A 167 -0.60 29.28 -24.75
C VAL A 167 0.73 28.71 -25.22
N GLY A 168 0.78 27.42 -25.58
CA GLY A 168 2.00 26.78 -26.08
C GLY A 168 2.47 27.29 -27.45
N GLU A 169 1.55 27.81 -28.26
CA GLU A 169 1.84 28.43 -29.56
C GLU A 169 2.31 29.89 -29.46
N GLN A 170 2.23 30.53 -28.29
CA GLN A 170 2.74 31.89 -28.13
C GLN A 170 4.27 31.89 -28.23
N PRO A 171 4.86 32.77 -29.05
CA PRO A 171 6.30 32.90 -29.10
C PRO A 171 6.82 33.28 -27.71
N VAL A 172 7.83 32.54 -27.22
CA VAL A 172 8.53 32.89 -25.99
C VAL A 172 9.24 34.22 -26.26
N GLU A 173 8.71 35.32 -25.71
CA GLU A 173 9.45 36.59 -25.68
C GLU A 173 10.79 36.34 -24.96
N LYS A 174 11.89 36.61 -25.67
CA LYS A 174 13.26 36.51 -25.15
C LYS A 174 13.63 37.73 -24.34
#